data_AF-A0A951M099-F1
#
_entry.id   AF-A0A951M099-F1
#
_cell.length_a   1.000
_cell.length_b   1.000
_cell.length_c   1.000
_cell.angle_alpha   90.00
_cell.angle_beta   90.00
_cell.angle_gamma   90.00
#
_symmetry.space_group_name_H-M   'P 1'
#
loop_
_entity.id
_entity.type
_entity.pdbx_description
1 polymer ?
#
loop_
_entity_poly.entity_id
_entity_poly.type
_entity_poly.pdbx_seq_one_letter_code
_entity_poly.pdbx_strand_id
1 'polypeptide(L)'
;MEMFTVYIDESYGTADAYSVAGYVATESQWEELAREWREFAQQEGFTILHKRCLEHFQDEFKWEGLSQKEKEAKRLRINQRACKIILRRVNAGFSASVKKSDWLAMDKTEIAKTLGTGLYAAGVMSCMKLVVAWAQDFNKQGDIDYVFESGANGATEVTRLLQEISSVEPLRQFYRLGSWGFARKKPIDDNLNSAVIPLQTADLLAYETYRHVDNKLLDSNKLNKYGKAFPMRGALACLLQQDDRLSSTDNNPIVKPTPHYMVYMHQENLQELSKILTKHFQNEESP
;
A
#
# COMPACT_ATOMS: atom_id res chain seq x y z
N MET A 1 10.72 -9.86 21.85
CA MET A 1 9.48 -9.36 21.25
C MET A 1 9.68 -9.36 19.75
N GLU A 2 8.69 -9.80 18.97
CA GLU A 2 8.75 -9.65 17.51
C GLU A 2 8.64 -8.16 17.16
N MET A 3 9.56 -7.66 16.34
CA MET A 3 9.51 -6.30 15.81
C MET A 3 8.79 -6.33 14.46
N PHE A 4 7.74 -5.52 14.33
CA PHE A 4 6.97 -5.40 13.10
C PHE A 4 7.35 -4.12 12.37
N THR A 5 7.46 -4.22 11.05
CA THR A 5 7.69 -3.07 10.17
C THR A 5 6.62 -3.05 9.09
N VAL A 6 6.06 -1.87 8.86
CA VAL A 6 5.10 -1.59 7.79
C VAL A 6 5.81 -0.85 6.68
N TYR A 7 5.68 -1.33 5.45
CA TYR A 7 6.17 -0.62 4.27
C TYR A 7 4.99 -0.07 3.47
N ILE A 8 5.01 1.23 3.17
CA ILE A 8 3.89 1.97 2.57
C ILE A 8 4.35 2.72 1.31
N ASP A 9 3.52 2.66 0.28
CA ASP A 9 3.68 3.41 -0.96
C ASP A 9 2.35 4.02 -1.42
N GLU A 10 2.40 4.93 -2.37
CA GLU A 10 1.27 5.64 -2.93
C GLU A 10 1.07 5.35 -4.43
N SER A 11 -0.17 5.44 -4.88
CA SER A 11 -0.51 5.37 -6.30
C SER A 11 -1.64 6.32 -6.64
N TYR A 12 -1.42 7.10 -7.69
CA TYR A 12 -2.37 8.06 -8.22
C TYR A 12 -2.15 8.30 -9.70
N GLY A 13 -3.14 8.90 -10.37
CA GLY A 13 -3.07 9.29 -11.77
C GLY A 13 -4.19 10.24 -12.14
N THR A 14 -4.77 10.08 -13.32
CA THR A 14 -5.86 10.93 -13.82
C THR A 14 -7.21 10.63 -13.19
N ALA A 15 -7.39 9.47 -12.55
CA ALA A 15 -8.62 9.14 -11.87
C ALA A 15 -8.82 10.00 -10.62
N ASP A 16 -10.07 10.12 -10.19
CA ASP A 16 -10.49 10.81 -8.97
C ASP A 16 -10.22 10.00 -7.70
N ALA A 17 -9.06 9.33 -7.66
CA ALA A 17 -8.62 8.51 -6.54
C ALA A 17 -7.13 8.72 -6.26
N TYR A 18 -6.78 8.71 -4.98
CA TYR A 18 -5.42 8.72 -4.48
C TYR A 18 -5.30 7.58 -3.48
N SER A 19 -4.46 6.59 -3.75
CA SER A 19 -4.37 5.38 -2.92
C SER A 19 -3.03 5.30 -2.21
N VAL A 20 -3.07 4.90 -0.94
CA VAL A 20 -1.91 4.57 -0.13
C VAL A 20 -2.09 3.14 0.32
N ALA A 21 -1.06 2.32 0.22
CA ALA A 21 -1.16 0.93 0.62
C ALA A 21 0.19 0.38 1.07
N GLY A 22 0.13 -0.72 1.79
CA GLY A 22 1.31 -1.33 2.36
C GLY A 22 1.04 -2.68 2.98
N TYR A 23 2.10 -3.22 3.56
CA TYR A 23 2.09 -4.53 4.22
C TYR A 23 2.86 -4.45 5.52
N VAL A 24 2.45 -5.26 6.49
CA VAL A 24 3.19 -5.48 7.73
C VAL A 24 3.78 -6.87 7.75
N ALA A 25 5.02 -6.99 8.20
CA ALA A 25 5.64 -8.26 8.54
C ALA A 25 6.70 -8.08 9.62
N THR A 26 7.15 -9.20 10.20
CA THR A 26 8.35 -9.20 11.05
C THR A 26 9.62 -9.05 10.21
N GLU A 27 10.70 -8.57 10.81
CA GLU A 27 12.03 -8.48 10.17
C GLU A 27 12.44 -9.77 9.43
N SER A 28 12.37 -10.93 10.09
CA SER A 28 12.71 -12.23 9.46
C SER A 28 11.88 -12.58 8.22
N GLN A 29 10.61 -12.15 8.18
CA GLN A 29 9.75 -12.36 7.01
C GLN A 29 10.10 -11.38 5.89
N TRP A 30 10.54 -10.16 6.22
CA TRP A 30 11.03 -9.21 5.22
C TRP A 30 12.33 -9.67 4.58
N GLU A 31 13.24 -10.28 5.34
CA GLU A 31 14.46 -10.88 4.81
C GLU A 31 14.15 -12.02 3.83
N GLU A 32 13.26 -12.93 4.22
CA GLU A 32 12.83 -14.03 3.35
C GLU A 32 12.08 -13.57 2.11
N LEU A 33 11.21 -12.56 2.24
CA LEU A 33 10.54 -11.93 1.11
C LEU A 33 11.56 -11.31 0.16
N ALA A 34 12.54 -10.57 0.68
CA ALA A 34 13.57 -9.94 -0.12
C ALA A 34 14.43 -10.99 -0.86
N ARG A 35 14.77 -12.10 -0.22
CA ARG A 35 15.49 -13.21 -0.85
C ARG A 35 14.70 -13.81 -2.02
N GLU A 36 13.46 -14.25 -1.78
CA GLU A 36 12.62 -14.83 -2.84
C GLU A 36 12.33 -13.86 -3.98
N TRP A 37 12.15 -12.57 -3.66
CA TRP A 37 11.87 -11.55 -4.64
C TRP A 37 13.06 -11.28 -5.56
N ARG A 38 14.30 -11.31 -5.04
CA ARG A 38 15.51 -11.19 -5.88
C ARG A 38 15.65 -12.38 -6.83
N GLU A 39 15.43 -13.59 -6.34
CA GLU A 39 15.43 -14.80 -7.18
C GLU A 39 14.36 -14.72 -8.28
N PHE A 40 13.16 -14.25 -7.92
CA PHE A 40 12.06 -13.99 -8.85
C PHE A 40 12.42 -12.94 -9.90
N ALA A 41 12.96 -11.79 -9.48
CA ALA A 41 13.38 -10.70 -10.35
C ALA A 41 14.45 -11.14 -11.36
N GLN A 42 15.46 -11.88 -10.87
CA GLN A 42 16.51 -12.45 -11.71
C GLN A 42 15.95 -13.41 -12.77
N GLN A 43 15.01 -14.30 -12.39
CA GLN A 43 14.42 -15.27 -13.32
C GLN A 43 13.50 -14.63 -14.36
N GLU A 44 12.84 -13.52 -14.02
CA GLU A 44 11.94 -12.81 -14.93
C GLU A 44 12.64 -11.74 -15.78
N GLY A 45 13.88 -11.38 -15.39
CA GLY A 45 14.74 -10.43 -16.08
C GLY A 45 14.33 -8.97 -15.84
N PHE A 46 14.03 -8.60 -14.60
CA PHE A 46 13.81 -7.20 -14.21
C PHE A 46 14.63 -6.85 -12.96
N THR A 47 14.97 -5.58 -12.78
CA THR A 47 15.65 -5.09 -11.57
C THR A 47 14.68 -4.46 -10.60
N ILE A 48 13.62 -3.81 -11.10
CA ILE A 48 12.64 -3.13 -10.25
C ILE A 48 11.24 -3.46 -10.73
N LEU A 49 10.42 -4.02 -9.83
CA LEU A 49 9.00 -4.19 -10.13
C LEU A 49 8.24 -2.90 -9.83
N HIS A 50 8.24 -1.96 -10.77
CA HIS A 50 7.33 -0.81 -10.73
C HIS A 50 6.02 -1.17 -11.44
N LYS A 51 4.92 -1.29 -10.69
CA LYS A 51 3.68 -1.89 -11.16
C LYS A 51 3.07 -1.15 -12.35
N ARG A 52 3.18 0.17 -12.37
CA ARG A 52 2.75 0.99 -13.51
C ARG A 52 3.51 0.64 -14.79
N CYS A 53 4.83 0.47 -14.71
CA CYS A 53 5.65 0.15 -15.88
C CYS A 53 5.34 -1.27 -16.39
N LEU A 54 5.13 -2.23 -15.49
CA LEU A 54 4.68 -3.57 -15.84
C LEU A 54 3.31 -3.56 -16.54
N GLU A 55 2.36 -2.74 -16.05
CA GLU A 55 1.01 -2.68 -16.62
C GLU A 55 0.99 -2.12 -18.04
N HIS A 56 1.87 -1.16 -18.33
CA HIS A 56 1.92 -0.43 -19.60
C HIS A 56 3.06 -0.88 -20.53
N PHE A 57 3.77 -1.96 -20.21
CA PHE A 57 4.93 -2.47 -20.97
C PHE A 57 5.99 -1.38 -21.21
N GLN A 58 6.36 -0.66 -20.16
CA GLN A 58 7.35 0.41 -20.18
C GLN A 58 8.67 -0.05 -19.55
N ASP A 59 9.75 0.69 -19.81
CA ASP A 59 11.09 0.44 -19.29
C ASP A 59 11.56 -1.02 -19.54
N GLU A 60 11.96 -1.75 -18.50
CA GLU A 60 12.41 -3.15 -18.55
C GLU A 60 11.29 -4.12 -19.01
N PHE A 61 10.04 -3.65 -19.04
CA PHE A 61 8.86 -4.43 -19.43
C PHE A 61 8.42 -4.18 -20.88
N LYS A 62 9.19 -3.44 -21.69
CA LYS A 62 8.91 -3.26 -23.13
C LYS A 62 8.88 -4.59 -23.89
N TRP A 63 9.71 -5.56 -23.46
CA TRP A 63 9.84 -6.91 -24.01
C TRP A 63 9.77 -6.93 -25.55
N GLU A 64 10.74 -6.27 -26.17
CA GLU A 64 10.86 -6.20 -27.62
C GLU A 64 10.90 -7.62 -28.24
N GLY A 65 10.24 -7.80 -29.38
CA GLY A 65 10.13 -9.10 -30.05
C GLY A 65 8.97 -9.99 -29.56
N LEU A 66 8.35 -9.72 -28.41
CA LEU A 66 7.15 -10.45 -27.98
C LEU A 66 5.88 -9.88 -28.63
N SER A 67 4.99 -10.76 -29.08
CA SER A 67 3.62 -10.39 -29.45
C SER A 67 2.83 -9.88 -28.24
N GLN A 68 1.77 -9.14 -28.49
CA GLN A 68 0.91 -8.61 -27.42
C GLN A 68 0.38 -9.71 -26.49
N LYS A 69 0.02 -10.87 -27.04
CA LYS A 69 -0.44 -12.03 -26.29
C LYS A 69 0.65 -12.59 -25.36
N GLU A 70 1.89 -12.66 -25.83
CA GLU A 70 3.03 -13.12 -25.03
C GLU A 70 3.38 -12.12 -23.93
N LYS A 71 3.31 -10.81 -24.20
CA LYS A 71 3.46 -9.78 -23.17
C LYS A 71 2.39 -9.91 -22.09
N GLU A 72 1.13 -10.08 -22.46
CA GLU A 72 0.04 -10.27 -21.50
C GLU A 72 0.22 -11.53 -20.65
N ALA A 73 0.64 -12.64 -21.26
CA ALA A 73 0.95 -13.89 -20.55
C ALA A 73 2.13 -13.72 -19.58
N LYS A 74 3.22 -13.06 -20.00
CA LYS A 74 4.37 -12.79 -19.13
C LYS A 74 4.00 -11.86 -17.96
N ARG A 75 3.22 -10.81 -18.21
CA ARG A 75 2.67 -9.93 -17.16
C ARG A 75 1.80 -10.69 -16.17
N LEU A 76 0.92 -11.57 -16.65
CA LEU A 76 0.08 -12.40 -15.78
C LEU A 76 0.93 -13.30 -14.88
N ARG A 77 1.94 -13.97 -15.46
CA ARG A 77 2.89 -14.81 -14.71
C ARG A 77 3.63 -14.02 -13.63
N ILE A 78 4.14 -12.84 -13.96
CA ILE A 78 4.83 -11.96 -13.01
C ILE A 78 3.91 -11.57 -11.85
N ASN A 79 2.68 -11.14 -12.14
CA ASN A 79 1.70 -10.81 -11.10
C ASN A 79 1.39 -12.01 -10.20
N GLN A 80 1.16 -13.20 -10.79
CA GLN A 80 0.90 -14.43 -10.03
C GLN A 80 2.04 -14.77 -9.08
N ARG A 81 3.28 -14.75 -9.57
CA ARG A 81 4.46 -15.06 -8.77
C ARG A 81 4.68 -14.04 -7.67
N ALA A 82 4.56 -12.74 -7.97
CA ALA A 82 4.65 -11.67 -7.00
C ALA A 82 3.64 -11.83 -5.86
N CYS A 83 2.36 -12.08 -6.19
CA CYS A 83 1.32 -12.27 -5.20
C CYS A 83 1.61 -13.47 -4.29
N LYS A 84 2.05 -14.60 -4.84
CA LYS A 84 2.40 -15.79 -4.05
C LYS A 84 3.53 -15.51 -3.06
N ILE A 85 4.60 -14.83 -3.49
CA ILE A 85 5.71 -14.46 -2.61
C ILE A 85 5.21 -13.55 -1.49
N ILE A 86 4.45 -12.50 -1.83
CA ILE A 86 3.87 -11.57 -0.85
C ILE A 86 3.04 -12.32 0.19
N LEU A 87 2.04 -13.10 -0.25
CA LEU A 87 1.08 -13.74 0.66
C LEU A 87 1.70 -14.80 1.57
N ARG A 88 2.80 -15.44 1.16
CA ARG A 88 3.53 -16.37 2.04
C ARG A 88 4.29 -15.67 3.16
N ARG A 89 4.70 -14.41 2.95
CA ARG A 89 5.68 -13.74 3.80
C ARG A 89 5.07 -12.63 4.66
N VAL A 90 4.11 -11.87 4.13
CA VAL A 90 3.50 -10.77 4.90
C VAL A 90 2.51 -11.29 5.94
N ASN A 91 2.36 -10.53 7.03
CA ASN A 91 1.39 -10.82 8.07
C ASN A 91 0.00 -10.23 7.76
N ALA A 92 -0.06 -9.06 7.12
CA ALA A 92 -1.30 -8.43 6.65
C ALA A 92 -1.02 -7.37 5.58
N GLY A 93 -2.04 -7.05 4.77
CA GLY A 93 -2.05 -5.94 3.82
C GLY A 93 -3.05 -4.85 4.20
N PHE A 94 -2.73 -3.61 3.86
CA PHE A 94 -3.53 -2.42 4.19
C PHE A 94 -3.64 -1.52 2.99
N SER A 95 -4.83 -0.99 2.72
CA SER A 95 -4.98 0.04 1.71
C SER A 95 -6.06 1.05 2.07
N ALA A 96 -5.78 2.31 1.76
CA ALA A 96 -6.70 3.41 1.88
C ALA A 96 -6.74 4.18 0.57
N SER A 97 -7.94 4.48 0.06
CA SER A 97 -8.10 5.29 -1.13
C SER A 97 -8.97 6.51 -0.82
N VAL A 98 -8.44 7.69 -1.12
CA VAL A 98 -9.13 8.97 -0.93
C VAL A 98 -9.69 9.46 -2.27
N LYS A 99 -10.98 9.80 -2.30
CA LYS A 99 -11.59 10.46 -3.47
C LYS A 99 -11.11 11.91 -3.55
N LYS A 100 -10.50 12.32 -4.67
CA LYS A 100 -9.84 13.64 -4.75
C LYS A 100 -10.86 14.77 -4.75
N SER A 101 -12.01 14.58 -5.41
CA SER A 101 -13.10 15.56 -5.42
C SER A 101 -13.61 15.83 -4.02
N ASP A 102 -13.78 14.77 -3.22
CA ASP A 102 -14.27 14.88 -1.85
C ASP A 102 -13.26 15.65 -0.99
N TRP A 103 -11.97 15.32 -1.10
CA TRP A 103 -10.89 16.07 -0.45
C TRP A 103 -10.88 17.55 -0.85
N LEU A 104 -11.03 17.85 -2.13
CA LEU A 104 -11.04 19.22 -2.63
C LEU A 104 -12.28 20.01 -2.18
N ALA A 105 -13.40 19.33 -1.95
CA ALA A 105 -14.65 19.93 -1.47
C ALA A 105 -14.65 20.20 0.05
N MET A 106 -13.68 19.66 0.79
CA MET A 106 -13.61 19.89 2.24
C MET A 106 -13.15 21.30 2.59
N ASP A 107 -13.61 21.81 3.73
CA ASP A 107 -13.03 23.00 4.33
C ASP A 107 -11.58 22.71 4.74
N LYS A 108 -10.65 23.29 3.99
CA LYS A 108 -9.22 23.06 4.16
C LYS A 108 -8.68 23.68 5.45
N THR A 109 -9.39 24.61 6.08
CA THR A 109 -8.84 25.31 7.27
C THR A 109 -8.67 24.38 8.46
N GLU A 110 -9.65 23.54 8.77
CA GLU A 110 -9.57 22.61 9.90
C GLU A 110 -8.75 21.36 9.59
N ILE A 111 -8.86 20.83 8.36
CA ILE A 111 -8.14 19.62 7.96
C ILE A 111 -6.67 19.89 7.72
N ALA A 112 -6.31 21.07 7.18
CA ALA A 112 -4.91 21.40 6.98
C ALA A 112 -4.15 21.56 8.29
N LYS A 113 -4.82 21.93 9.40
CA LYS A 113 -4.20 21.99 10.73
C LYS A 113 -3.79 20.59 11.21
N THR A 114 -4.59 19.57 10.93
CA THR A 114 -4.33 18.20 11.39
C THR A 114 -3.57 17.40 10.34
N LEU A 115 -4.22 17.06 9.23
CA LEU A 115 -3.69 16.19 8.17
C LEU A 115 -2.79 16.91 7.16
N GLY A 116 -2.69 18.24 7.21
CA GLY A 116 -2.02 19.00 6.17
C GLY A 116 -2.86 19.15 4.90
N THR A 117 -2.25 19.67 3.83
CA THR A 117 -2.96 20.02 2.59
C THR A 117 -2.99 18.88 1.56
N GLY A 118 -2.17 17.85 1.77
CA GLY A 118 -1.99 16.72 0.85
C GLY A 118 -2.83 15.49 1.16
N LEU A 119 -3.23 14.78 0.12
CA LEU A 119 -3.95 13.50 0.19
C LEU A 119 -3.11 12.37 0.82
N TYR A 120 -1.78 12.48 0.73
CA TYR A 120 -0.86 11.43 1.19
C TYR A 120 -0.99 11.18 2.70
N ALA A 121 -0.94 12.24 3.51
CA ALA A 121 -1.06 12.14 4.96
C ALA A 121 -2.40 11.51 5.39
N ALA A 122 -3.51 11.87 4.73
CA ALA A 122 -4.81 11.25 5.00
C ALA A 122 -4.80 9.74 4.69
N GLY A 123 -4.19 9.33 3.58
CA GLY A 123 -4.04 7.92 3.22
C GLY A 123 -3.12 7.16 4.19
N VAL A 124 -2.00 7.76 4.60
CA VAL A 124 -1.08 7.18 5.60
C VAL A 124 -1.79 6.98 6.93
N MET A 125 -2.47 7.99 7.47
CA MET A 125 -3.19 7.88 8.74
C MET A 125 -4.30 6.83 8.70
N SER A 126 -4.98 6.73 7.57
CA SER A 126 -5.99 5.69 7.36
C SER A 126 -5.33 4.30 7.40
N CYS A 127 -4.20 4.11 6.72
CA CYS A 127 -3.45 2.85 6.80
C CYS A 127 -2.98 2.55 8.23
N MET A 128 -2.45 3.53 8.96
CA MET A 128 -2.04 3.34 10.36
C MET A 128 -3.21 2.91 11.25
N LYS A 129 -4.42 3.49 11.08
CA LYS A 129 -5.62 3.04 11.80
C LYS A 129 -5.96 1.58 11.48
N LEU A 130 -5.79 1.15 10.23
CA LEU A 130 -5.98 -0.26 9.85
C LEU A 130 -4.91 -1.18 10.45
N VAL A 131 -3.65 -0.73 10.54
CA VAL A 131 -2.56 -1.46 11.21
C VAL A 131 -2.88 -1.66 12.70
N VAL A 132 -3.41 -0.64 13.38
CA VAL A 132 -3.85 -0.75 14.78
C VAL A 132 -4.96 -1.79 14.93
N ALA A 133 -5.97 -1.75 14.06
CA ALA A 133 -7.08 -2.72 14.07
C ALA A 133 -6.55 -4.15 13.90
N TRP A 134 -5.66 -4.38 12.93
CA TRP A 134 -4.99 -5.66 12.76
C TRP A 134 -4.20 -6.10 14.00
N ALA A 135 -3.43 -5.19 14.60
CA ALA A 135 -2.65 -5.51 15.79
C ALA A 135 -3.56 -5.92 16.95
N GLN A 136 -4.74 -5.31 17.08
CA GLN A 136 -5.75 -5.68 18.07
C GLN A 136 -6.38 -7.05 17.76
N ASP A 137 -6.85 -7.25 16.53
CA ASP A 137 -7.51 -8.49 16.08
C ASP A 137 -6.63 -9.74 16.29
N PHE A 138 -5.31 -9.58 16.12
CA PHE A 138 -4.34 -10.67 16.23
C PHE A 138 -3.48 -10.61 17.50
N ASN A 139 -3.90 -9.82 18.50
CA ASN A 139 -3.24 -9.64 19.79
C ASN A 139 -1.72 -9.41 19.68
N LYS A 140 -1.31 -8.58 18.70
CA LYS A 140 0.07 -8.17 18.50
C LYS A 140 0.44 -7.09 19.49
N GLN A 141 1.64 -7.21 20.04
CA GLN A 141 2.16 -6.35 21.09
C GLN A 141 3.44 -5.67 20.63
N GLY A 142 3.80 -4.57 21.29
CA GLY A 142 4.94 -3.75 20.94
C GLY A 142 4.62 -2.65 19.94
N ASP A 143 5.66 -1.86 19.68
CA ASP A 143 5.68 -0.79 18.71
C ASP A 143 5.91 -1.33 17.29
N ILE A 144 5.48 -0.56 16.30
CA ILE A 144 5.50 -0.87 14.88
C ILE A 144 6.29 0.22 14.16
N ASP A 145 7.31 -0.18 13.42
CA ASP A 145 8.09 0.73 12.61
C ASP A 145 7.41 0.99 11.25
N TYR A 146 7.57 2.20 10.71
CA TYR A 146 6.95 2.58 9.44
C TYR A 146 8.00 3.07 8.43
N VAL A 147 8.03 2.47 7.25
CA VAL A 147 8.90 2.87 6.16
C VAL A 147 8.07 3.28 4.96
N PHE A 148 8.32 4.49 4.46
CA PHE A 148 7.62 5.09 3.35
C PHE A 148 8.52 5.19 2.12
N GLU A 149 7.93 5.21 0.92
CA GLU A 149 8.69 5.54 -0.29
C GLU A 149 9.15 7.01 -0.27
N SER A 150 10.43 7.21 -0.54
CA SER A 150 11.03 8.55 -0.66
C SER A 150 10.61 9.22 -1.97
N GLY A 151 10.47 10.54 -1.95
CA GLY A 151 10.07 11.32 -3.13
C GLY A 151 8.56 11.41 -3.35
N ALA A 152 7.76 10.85 -2.43
CA ALA A 152 6.34 11.09 -2.33
C ALA A 152 6.01 12.58 -2.13
N ASN A 153 5.01 13.07 -2.86
CA ASN A 153 4.48 14.41 -2.64
C ASN A 153 3.65 14.40 -1.36
N GLY A 154 4.17 15.01 -0.29
CA GLY A 154 3.54 14.99 1.04
C GLY A 154 4.43 14.41 2.14
N ALA A 155 5.68 14.03 1.83
CA ALA A 155 6.60 13.44 2.81
C ALA A 155 6.87 14.36 4.02
N THR A 156 6.93 15.67 3.80
CA THR A 156 7.08 16.67 4.88
C THR A 156 5.87 16.67 5.81
N GLU A 157 4.66 16.64 5.25
CA GLU A 157 3.41 16.60 6.02
C GLU A 157 3.29 15.31 6.82
N VAL A 158 3.63 14.16 6.22
CA VAL A 158 3.66 12.87 6.92
C VAL A 158 4.69 12.90 8.05
N THR A 159 5.87 13.47 7.81
CA THR A 159 6.91 13.60 8.84
C THR A 159 6.43 14.43 10.02
N ARG A 160 5.86 15.60 9.75
CA ARG A 160 5.28 16.48 10.79
C ARG A 160 4.22 15.73 11.60
N LEU A 161 3.31 15.05 10.92
CA LEU A 161 2.22 14.31 11.56
C LEU A 161 2.73 13.17 12.46
N LEU A 162 3.73 12.42 12.02
CA LEU A 162 4.35 11.36 12.82
C LEU A 162 5.13 11.92 14.01
N GLN A 163 5.76 13.09 13.87
CA GLN A 163 6.39 13.80 14.99
C GLN A 163 5.36 14.26 16.02
N GLU A 164 4.22 14.80 15.58
CA GLU A 164 3.12 15.18 16.47
C GLU A 164 2.53 13.96 17.18
N ILE A 165 2.34 12.83 16.48
CA ILE A 165 1.86 11.59 17.11
C ILE A 165 2.89 11.07 18.13
N SER A 166 4.18 11.11 17.82
CA SER A 166 5.22 10.59 18.70
C SER A 166 5.47 11.46 19.93
N SER A 167 5.16 12.76 19.88
CA SER A 167 5.25 13.65 21.04
C SER A 167 4.13 13.47 22.06
N VAL A 168 3.00 12.85 21.67
CA VAL A 168 1.82 12.64 22.52
C VAL A 168 1.73 11.16 22.91
N GLU A 169 2.16 10.80 24.12
CA GLU A 169 2.29 9.39 24.53
C GLU A 169 1.01 8.55 24.35
N PRO A 170 -0.21 9.02 24.71
CA PRO A 170 -1.43 8.28 24.42
C PRO A 170 -1.67 8.01 22.93
N LEU A 171 -1.32 8.97 22.05
CA LEU A 171 -1.42 8.79 20.59
C LEU A 171 -0.35 7.83 20.07
N ARG A 172 0.90 7.98 20.53
CA ARG A 172 2.01 7.09 20.19
C ARG A 172 1.65 5.65 20.54
N GLN A 173 1.11 5.42 21.74
CA GLN A 173 0.64 4.09 22.18
C GLN A 173 -0.56 3.60 21.38
N PHE A 174 -1.54 4.46 21.11
CA PHE A 174 -2.72 4.10 20.32
C PHE A 174 -2.33 3.62 18.91
N TYR A 175 -1.45 4.36 18.23
CA TYR A 175 -0.94 4.01 16.90
C TYR A 175 0.17 2.97 16.92
N ARG A 176 0.63 2.56 18.11
CA ARG A 176 1.79 1.68 18.32
C ARG A 176 3.00 2.18 17.52
N LEU A 177 3.23 3.50 17.54
CA LEU A 177 4.24 4.12 16.70
C LEU A 177 5.64 3.88 17.29
N GLY A 178 6.44 3.11 16.54
CA GLY A 178 7.88 2.95 16.74
C GLY A 178 8.68 4.01 15.98
N SER A 179 9.75 3.58 15.32
CA SER A 179 10.53 4.43 14.43
C SER A 179 9.85 4.61 13.08
N TRP A 180 10.24 5.64 12.33
CA TRP A 180 9.82 5.79 10.95
C TRP A 180 10.93 6.35 10.05
N GLY A 181 10.80 6.12 8.75
CA GLY A 181 11.75 6.63 7.78
C GLY A 181 11.24 6.61 6.35
N PHE A 182 12.00 7.25 5.47
CA PHE A 182 11.76 7.24 4.03
C PHE A 182 12.91 6.52 3.34
N ALA A 183 12.60 5.61 2.44
CA ALA A 183 13.59 4.86 1.69
C ALA A 183 13.24 4.79 0.20
N ARG A 184 14.24 4.52 -0.63
CA ARG A 184 14.05 4.33 -2.08
C ARG A 184 13.74 2.87 -2.37
N LYS A 185 12.66 2.58 -3.10
CA LYS A 185 12.40 1.23 -3.63
C LYS A 185 13.35 0.84 -4.76
N LYS A 186 13.99 1.83 -5.40
CA LYS A 186 14.98 1.62 -6.46
C LYS A 186 16.38 1.43 -5.85
N PRO A 187 17.21 0.53 -6.41
CA PRO A 187 18.61 0.46 -6.03
C PRO A 187 19.33 1.76 -6.40
N ILE A 188 20.37 2.10 -5.64
CA ILE A 188 21.18 3.32 -5.83
C ILE A 188 22.16 3.15 -7.02
N ASP A 189 22.38 1.91 -7.44
CA ASP A 189 23.34 1.41 -8.42
C ASP A 189 22.82 0.10 -9.06
N ASP A 190 23.64 -0.59 -9.86
CA ASP A 190 23.29 -1.91 -10.40
C ASP A 190 23.22 -3.02 -9.32
N ASN A 191 23.42 -2.67 -8.04
CA ASN A 191 23.32 -3.61 -6.94
C ASN A 191 21.87 -3.73 -6.45
N LEU A 192 21.19 -4.78 -6.93
CA LEU A 192 19.83 -5.14 -6.51
C LEU A 192 19.68 -5.29 -4.98
N ASN A 193 20.77 -5.50 -4.24
CA ASN A 193 20.72 -5.59 -2.77
C ASN A 193 20.47 -4.23 -2.11
N SER A 194 20.70 -3.11 -2.78
CA SER A 194 20.42 -1.76 -2.26
C SER A 194 18.94 -1.35 -2.39
N ALA A 195 18.13 -2.13 -3.13
CA ALA A 195 16.71 -1.87 -3.28
C ALA A 195 15.92 -2.28 -2.02
N VAL A 196 15.01 -1.39 -1.57
CA VAL A 196 14.04 -1.73 -0.52
C VAL A 196 12.86 -2.48 -1.13
N ILE A 197 13.02 -3.78 -1.29
CA ILE A 197 12.05 -4.68 -1.92
C ILE A 197 10.65 -4.59 -1.30
N PRO A 198 10.47 -4.50 0.04
CA PRO A 198 9.15 -4.36 0.62
C PRO A 198 8.34 -3.16 0.05
N LEU A 199 9.00 -2.05 -0.32
CA LEU A 199 8.32 -0.92 -0.97
C LEU A 199 7.86 -1.22 -2.41
N GLN A 200 8.55 -2.13 -3.14
CA GLN A 200 8.04 -2.62 -4.43
C GLN A 200 6.76 -3.45 -4.26
N THR A 201 6.63 -4.18 -3.15
CA THR A 201 5.39 -4.90 -2.85
C THR A 201 4.25 -3.94 -2.48
N ALA A 202 4.56 -2.89 -1.71
CA ALA A 202 3.61 -1.83 -1.38
C ALA A 202 3.12 -1.09 -2.64
N ASP A 203 4.02 -0.75 -3.58
CA ASP A 203 3.69 -0.18 -4.91
C ASP A 203 2.64 -1.02 -5.66
N LEU A 204 2.82 -2.35 -5.63
CA LEU A 204 1.92 -3.29 -6.29
C LEU A 204 0.51 -3.20 -5.69
N LEU A 205 0.38 -3.22 -4.37
CA LEU A 205 -0.92 -3.10 -3.69
C LEU A 205 -1.54 -1.72 -3.94
N ALA A 206 -0.76 -0.64 -3.79
CA ALA A 206 -1.24 0.73 -3.97
C ALA A 206 -1.78 0.95 -5.39
N TYR A 207 -1.06 0.47 -6.40
CA TYR A 207 -1.50 0.54 -7.79
C TYR A 207 -2.78 -0.26 -8.03
N GLU A 208 -2.84 -1.50 -7.57
CA GLU A 208 -4.00 -2.35 -7.78
C GLU A 208 -5.24 -1.84 -7.04
N THR A 209 -5.08 -1.27 -5.83
CA THR A 209 -6.15 -0.55 -5.13
C THR A 209 -6.60 0.68 -5.93
N TYR A 210 -5.68 1.55 -6.37
CA TYR A 210 -6.00 2.73 -7.18
C TYR A 210 -6.81 2.38 -8.43
N ARG A 211 -6.37 1.35 -9.19
CA ARG A 211 -7.08 0.91 -10.40
C ARG A 211 -8.43 0.27 -10.08
N HIS A 212 -8.56 -0.41 -8.95
CA HIS A 212 -9.84 -0.98 -8.53
C HIS A 212 -10.86 0.10 -8.19
N VAL A 213 -10.47 1.11 -7.41
CA VAL A 213 -11.32 2.26 -7.08
C VAL A 213 -11.73 3.01 -8.35
N ASP A 214 -10.78 3.26 -9.26
CA ASP A 214 -11.07 3.87 -10.57
C ASP A 214 -12.09 3.08 -11.41
N ASN A 215 -12.07 1.76 -11.31
CA ASN A 215 -12.98 0.90 -12.07
C ASN A 215 -14.37 0.76 -11.43
N LYS A 216 -14.48 0.84 -10.10
CA LYS A 216 -15.66 0.35 -9.36
C LYS A 216 -16.36 1.37 -8.48
N LEU A 217 -15.63 2.30 -7.88
CA LEU A 217 -16.17 3.12 -6.77
C LEU A 217 -16.34 4.59 -7.15
N LEU A 218 -15.66 5.05 -8.20
CA LEU A 218 -15.91 6.39 -8.73
C LEU A 218 -17.19 6.39 -9.58
N ASP A 219 -17.90 7.52 -9.56
CA ASP A 219 -19.26 7.76 -10.09
C ASP A 219 -19.51 7.35 -11.56
N SER A 220 -18.46 6.92 -12.26
CA SER A 220 -18.51 6.43 -13.64
C SER A 220 -18.73 4.93 -13.79
N ASN A 221 -18.66 4.15 -12.69
CA ASN A 221 -18.90 2.69 -12.63
C ASN A 221 -18.48 1.99 -13.94
N LYS A 222 -17.20 2.13 -14.29
CA LYS A 222 -16.73 1.98 -15.67
C LYS A 222 -17.25 0.65 -16.25
N LEU A 223 -17.92 0.75 -17.38
CA LEU A 223 -18.38 -0.41 -18.12
C LEU A 223 -17.30 -0.82 -19.11
N ASN A 224 -17.08 -2.12 -19.24
CA ASN A 224 -16.28 -2.67 -20.30
C ASN A 224 -17.00 -2.51 -21.65
N LYS A 225 -16.34 -2.92 -22.74
CA LYS A 225 -16.92 -2.86 -24.11
C LYS A 225 -18.22 -3.65 -24.31
N TYR A 226 -18.66 -4.41 -23.31
CA TYR A 226 -19.90 -5.19 -23.30
C TYR A 226 -20.97 -4.60 -22.36
N GLY A 227 -20.79 -3.38 -21.85
CA GLY A 227 -21.73 -2.76 -20.91
C GLY A 227 -21.74 -3.39 -19.52
N LYS A 228 -20.72 -4.19 -19.15
CA LYS A 228 -20.62 -4.82 -17.83
C LYS A 228 -19.58 -4.11 -16.97
N ALA A 229 -19.85 -3.97 -15.67
CA ALA A 229 -18.87 -3.45 -14.73
C ALA A 229 -17.56 -4.27 -14.80
N PHE A 230 -16.41 -3.61 -14.78
CA PHE A 230 -15.12 -4.31 -14.77
C PHE A 230 -15.04 -5.25 -13.56
N PRO A 231 -14.62 -6.52 -13.69
CA PRO A 231 -14.39 -7.36 -12.53
C PRO A 231 -13.25 -6.81 -11.67
N MET A 232 -13.09 -7.34 -10.45
CA MET A 232 -11.87 -7.11 -9.69
C MET A 232 -10.66 -7.52 -10.54
N ARG A 233 -9.60 -6.72 -10.48
CA ARG A 233 -8.37 -7.00 -11.24
C ARG A 233 -7.72 -8.26 -10.66
N GLY A 234 -7.21 -9.12 -11.54
CA GLY A 234 -6.69 -10.44 -11.12
C GLY A 234 -5.60 -10.35 -10.05
N ALA A 235 -4.66 -9.41 -10.18
CA ALA A 235 -3.62 -9.21 -9.17
C ALA A 235 -4.21 -8.81 -7.81
N LEU A 236 -5.14 -7.84 -7.76
CA LEU A 236 -5.84 -7.51 -6.51
C LEU A 236 -6.61 -8.70 -5.94
N ALA A 237 -7.36 -9.42 -6.78
CA ALA A 237 -8.12 -10.59 -6.35
C ALA A 237 -7.21 -11.68 -5.79
N CYS A 238 -5.99 -11.83 -6.33
CA CYS A 238 -4.97 -12.73 -5.76
C CYS A 238 -4.54 -12.28 -4.36
N LEU A 239 -4.15 -11.00 -4.21
CA LEU A 239 -3.70 -10.44 -2.94
C LEU A 239 -4.78 -10.54 -1.86
N LEU A 240 -6.03 -10.23 -2.23
CA LEU A 240 -7.19 -10.37 -1.35
C LEU A 240 -7.64 -11.82 -1.14
N GLN A 241 -6.98 -12.79 -1.78
CA GLN A 241 -7.32 -14.22 -1.72
C GLN A 241 -8.79 -14.50 -2.12
N GLN A 242 -9.29 -13.73 -3.09
CA GLN A 242 -10.64 -13.85 -3.67
C GLN A 242 -10.67 -14.60 -5.02
N ASP A 243 -9.52 -15.09 -5.49
CA ASP A 243 -9.42 -15.83 -6.76
C ASP A 243 -8.42 -17.01 -6.67
N ASP A 244 -8.97 -18.22 -6.61
CA ASP A 244 -8.19 -19.47 -6.54
C ASP A 244 -7.44 -19.81 -7.84
N ARG A 245 -7.78 -19.15 -8.95
CA ARG A 245 -7.10 -19.39 -10.25
C ARG A 245 -5.65 -18.96 -10.23
N LEU A 246 -5.28 -18.09 -9.29
CA LEU A 246 -3.92 -17.58 -9.14
C LEU A 246 -3.15 -18.31 -8.01
N SER A 247 -3.82 -19.12 -7.19
CA SER A 247 -3.23 -19.83 -6.03
C SER A 247 -2.95 -21.33 -6.26
N SER A 248 -3.57 -21.98 -7.26
CA SER A 248 -3.80 -23.45 -7.27
C SER A 248 -2.74 -24.37 -7.91
N THR A 249 -1.53 -23.92 -8.28
CA THR A 249 -0.59 -24.77 -9.06
C THR A 249 0.81 -24.97 -8.48
N ASP A 250 1.05 -24.67 -7.20
CA ASP A 250 2.41 -24.67 -6.64
C ASP A 250 2.64 -25.70 -5.52
N ASN A 251 3.88 -26.21 -5.44
CA ASN A 251 4.35 -27.10 -4.36
C ASN A 251 4.53 -26.38 -3.01
N ASN A 252 4.37 -25.05 -2.98
CA ASN A 252 4.49 -24.21 -1.79
C ASN A 252 3.15 -23.52 -1.50
N PRO A 253 2.21 -24.19 -0.80
CA PRO A 253 0.89 -23.64 -0.51
C PRO A 253 0.98 -22.39 0.37
N ILE A 254 0.02 -21.48 0.20
CA ILE A 254 -0.18 -20.36 1.13
C ILE A 254 -0.71 -20.97 2.43
N VAL A 255 0.14 -21.00 3.46
CA VAL A 255 -0.11 -21.75 4.71
C VAL A 255 -1.17 -21.10 5.59
N LYS A 256 -1.36 -19.78 5.47
CA LYS A 256 -2.33 -19.00 6.26
C LYS A 256 -3.03 -17.96 5.40
N PRO A 257 -4.34 -17.71 5.61
CA PRO A 257 -4.97 -16.57 4.99
C PRO A 257 -4.27 -15.28 5.46
N THR A 258 -3.99 -14.39 4.52
CA THR A 258 -3.34 -13.10 4.79
C THR A 258 -4.45 -12.07 4.91
N PRO A 259 -4.78 -11.58 6.12
CA PRO A 259 -5.84 -10.59 6.28
C PRO A 259 -5.49 -9.32 5.50
N HIS A 260 -6.50 -8.76 4.83
CA HIS A 260 -6.39 -7.52 4.10
C HIS A 260 -7.45 -6.55 4.56
N TYR A 261 -7.02 -5.36 4.97
CA TYR A 261 -7.89 -4.28 5.41
C TYR A 261 -7.88 -3.21 4.32
N MET A 262 -9.06 -2.83 3.85
CA MET A 262 -9.21 -1.81 2.82
C MET A 262 -10.29 -0.82 3.22
N VAL A 263 -9.99 0.47 3.11
CA VAL A 263 -10.95 1.55 3.33
C VAL A 263 -11.00 2.48 2.13
N TYR A 264 -12.20 2.90 1.76
CA TYR A 264 -12.42 3.95 0.80
C TYR A 264 -12.92 5.19 1.55
N MET A 265 -12.18 6.28 1.43
CA MET A 265 -12.36 7.50 2.19
C MET A 265 -13.19 8.49 1.38
N HIS A 266 -14.46 8.63 1.76
CA HIS A 266 -15.33 9.71 1.36
C HIS A 266 -15.19 10.92 2.29
N GLN A 267 -15.87 12.01 1.95
CA GLN A 267 -15.91 13.22 2.76
C GLN A 267 -16.23 12.95 4.25
N GLU A 268 -17.19 12.09 4.55
CA GLU A 268 -17.57 11.75 5.93
C GLU A 268 -16.43 11.05 6.69
N ASN A 269 -15.74 10.10 6.06
CA ASN A 269 -14.61 9.40 6.68
C ASN A 269 -13.45 10.36 6.95
N LEU A 270 -13.21 11.31 6.04
CA LEU A 270 -12.17 12.33 6.20
C LEU A 270 -12.51 13.31 7.34
N GLN A 271 -13.79 13.69 7.47
CA GLN A 271 -14.25 14.50 8.60
C GLN A 271 -14.12 13.75 9.93
N GLU A 272 -14.46 12.47 9.98
CA GLU A 272 -14.29 11.64 11.17
C GLU A 272 -12.81 11.53 11.55
N LEU A 273 -11.92 11.25 10.58
CA LEU A 273 -10.49 11.18 10.80
C LEU A 273 -9.94 12.50 11.35
N SER A 274 -10.34 13.64 10.77
CA SER A 274 -9.95 14.96 11.25
C SER A 274 -10.41 15.20 12.69
N LYS A 275 -11.67 14.88 13.02
CA LYS A 275 -12.21 15.02 14.39
C LYS A 275 -11.44 14.18 15.42
N ILE A 276 -11.09 12.94 15.07
CA ILE A 276 -10.30 12.06 15.94
C ILE A 276 -8.95 12.72 16.24
N LEU A 277 -8.24 13.19 15.21
CA LEU A 277 -6.94 13.83 15.36
C LEU A 277 -7.03 15.13 16.16
N THR A 278 -7.97 16.02 15.83
CA THR A 278 -8.19 17.27 16.57
C THR A 278 -8.47 17.00 18.05
N LYS A 279 -9.34 16.04 18.37
CA LYS A 279 -9.65 15.69 19.76
C LYS A 279 -8.41 15.24 20.52
N HIS A 280 -7.57 14.41 19.90
CA HIS A 280 -6.37 13.93 20.56
C HIS A 280 -5.30 15.01 20.74
N PHE A 281 -5.16 15.93 19.77
CA PHE A 281 -4.21 17.04 19.89
C PHE A 281 -4.69 18.14 20.86
N GLN A 282 -6.00 18.37 21.00
CA GLN A 282 -6.54 19.39 21.91
C GLN A 282 -6.64 18.94 23.37
N ASN A 283 -6.76 17.63 23.62
CA ASN A 283 -6.83 17.09 24.98
C ASN A 283 -5.50 17.20 25.76
N GLU A 284 -4.47 17.87 25.20
CA GLU A 284 -3.27 18.30 25.93
C GLU A 284 -3.52 19.48 26.89
N GLU A 285 -4.67 20.15 26.82
CA GLU A 285 -4.99 21.31 27.68
C GLU A 285 -5.80 21.01 28.95
N SER A 286 -5.85 19.76 29.43
CA SER A 286 -6.42 19.47 30.75
C SER A 286 -5.44 18.66 31.62
N PRO A 287 -4.77 19.32 32.59
CA PRO A 287 -3.84 18.67 33.51
C PRO A 287 -4.51 17.64 34.43
#